data_AF-A0A4Q5IW67-F1
#
_entry.id   AF-A0A4Q5IW67-F1
#
_cell.length_a   1.000
_cell.length_b   1.000
_cell.length_c   1.000
_cell.angle_alpha   90.00
_cell.angle_beta   90.00
_cell.angle_gamma   90.00
#
_symmetry.space_group_name_H-M   'P 1'
#
loop_
_entity.id
_entity.type
_entity.pdbx_description
1 polymer ?
#
loop_
_entity_poly.entity_id
_entity_poly.type
_entity_poly.pdbx_seq_one_letter_code
_entity_poly.pdbx_strand_id
1 'polypeptide(L)'
;MDPVGWRPGWDGHLLLVYEGEPQRRLGVAAWVRRGLDVGAKIFYVEREDVSLARSLAALLLDQPDAVDAMASGQIEVVPADQGVHDLAWQERAIEEALHRYPSVRWSADATATWGVMPQGRQAEIERATDEVCRSRPVSVMCQYPARESLDRIGSVSTAHGAGMREELLQTAPLEEAGLAVSGELDISNRDILRSVLLAATTGTPCPLFVLDLSGLYFVDIGGIRTLVGGTEPYRRRGGQVRLRGAQPQVDRLLQLFGVGHEPGLLMEAPG
;
A
#
# COMPACT_ATOMS: atom_id res chain seq x y z
N MET A 1 -13.11 -23.72 5.54
CA MET A 1 -12.34 -23.18 6.68
C MET A 1 -10.93 -23.03 6.17
N ASP A 2 -10.56 -21.84 5.71
CA ASP A 2 -9.17 -21.52 5.36
C ASP A 2 -8.42 -21.27 6.67
N PRO A 3 -7.45 -22.13 7.03
CA PRO A 3 -6.66 -21.91 8.23
C PRO A 3 -5.66 -20.79 7.93
N VAL A 4 -5.81 -19.65 8.62
CA VAL A 4 -4.97 -18.44 8.53
C VAL A 4 -5.09 -17.69 7.18
N GLY A 5 -6.28 -17.14 6.94
CA GLY A 5 -6.63 -16.46 5.67
C GLY A 5 -6.52 -14.94 5.70
N TRP A 6 -5.36 -14.37 6.02
CA TRP A 6 -5.09 -12.96 5.77
C TRP A 6 -4.32 -12.79 4.45
N ARG A 7 -4.89 -11.96 3.56
CA ARG A 7 -4.25 -11.47 2.33
C ARG A 7 -4.08 -9.96 2.47
N PRO A 8 -3.14 -9.32 1.76
CA PRO A 8 -3.03 -7.87 1.78
C PRO A 8 -4.39 -7.23 1.46
N GLY A 9 -4.99 -6.57 2.46
CA GLY A 9 -6.32 -5.99 2.37
C GLY A 9 -6.35 -4.72 1.51
N TRP A 10 -7.49 -4.29 1.01
CA TRP A 10 -7.58 -3.04 0.25
C TRP A 10 -8.07 -1.86 1.11
N ASP A 11 -7.88 -1.90 2.42
CA ASP A 11 -8.39 -0.91 3.37
C ASP A 11 -7.25 -0.14 4.07
N GLY A 12 -7.56 1.01 4.68
CA GLY A 12 -6.59 1.91 5.33
C GLY A 12 -5.94 2.90 4.35
N HIS A 13 -4.78 3.46 4.73
CA HIS A 13 -3.98 4.37 3.90
C HIS A 13 -2.95 3.59 3.08
N LEU A 14 -3.30 3.31 1.82
CA LEU A 14 -2.60 2.42 0.91
C LEU A 14 -1.77 3.18 -0.12
N LEU A 15 -0.57 2.66 -0.38
CA LEU A 15 0.28 3.11 -1.47
C LEU A 15 0.12 2.19 -2.68
N LEU A 16 -0.33 2.71 -3.82
CA LEU A 16 -0.28 2.00 -5.10
C LEU A 16 0.93 2.51 -5.91
N VAL A 17 1.94 1.68 -6.08
CA VAL A 17 3.10 1.96 -6.96
C VAL A 17 2.87 1.30 -8.31
N TYR A 18 3.09 2.03 -9.41
CA TYR A 18 2.85 1.50 -10.76
C TYR A 18 3.89 1.93 -11.80
N GLU A 19 4.29 1.03 -12.71
CA GLU A 19 5.15 1.36 -13.85
C GLU A 19 4.35 1.87 -15.07
N GLY A 20 3.09 1.45 -15.21
CA GLY A 20 2.26 1.78 -16.36
C GLY A 20 0.75 1.74 -16.12
N GLU A 21 0.00 2.17 -17.13
CA GLU A 21 -1.46 2.25 -17.11
C GLU A 21 -2.15 0.89 -16.82
N PRO A 22 -1.75 -0.24 -17.41
CA PRO A 22 -2.43 -1.52 -17.16
C PRO A 22 -2.37 -1.92 -15.68
N GLN A 23 -1.21 -1.79 -15.06
CA GLN A 23 -0.99 -2.09 -13.65
C GLN A 23 -1.80 -1.15 -12.74
N ARG A 24 -1.76 0.17 -13.01
CA ARG A 24 -2.56 1.12 -12.22
C ARG A 24 -4.05 0.80 -12.32
N ARG A 25 -4.54 0.47 -13.52
CA ARG A 25 -5.95 0.11 -13.75
C ARG A 25 -6.37 -1.10 -12.92
N LEU A 26 -5.54 -2.14 -12.85
CA LEU A 26 -5.80 -3.32 -12.02
C LEU A 26 -5.89 -2.97 -10.53
N GLY A 27 -4.96 -2.15 -10.04
CA GLY A 27 -4.95 -1.71 -8.63
C GLY A 27 -6.19 -0.87 -8.27
N VAL A 28 -6.53 0.12 -9.10
CA VAL A 28 -7.73 0.95 -8.91
C VAL A 28 -9.00 0.12 -9.01
N ALA A 29 -9.12 -0.79 -9.97
CA ALA A 29 -10.27 -1.68 -10.08
C ALA A 29 -10.45 -2.56 -8.83
N ALA A 30 -9.37 -3.14 -8.32
CA ALA A 30 -9.41 -3.96 -7.11
C ALA A 30 -9.84 -3.16 -5.88
N TRP A 31 -9.33 -1.93 -5.75
CA TRP A 31 -9.68 -1.01 -4.67
C TRP A 31 -11.13 -0.51 -4.74
N VAL A 32 -11.64 -0.21 -5.95
CA VAL A 32 -13.05 0.16 -6.18
C VAL A 32 -13.97 -0.99 -5.84
N ARG A 33 -13.69 -2.20 -6.35
CA ARG A 33 -14.47 -3.40 -6.06
C ARG A 33 -14.57 -3.67 -4.57
N ARG A 34 -13.46 -3.58 -3.84
CA ARG A 34 -13.48 -3.68 -2.36
C ARG A 34 -14.43 -2.66 -1.74
N GLY A 35 -14.43 -1.43 -2.26
CA GLY A 35 -15.33 -0.38 -1.79
C GLY A 35 -16.81 -0.71 -2.00
N LEU A 36 -17.15 -1.26 -3.16
CA LEU A 36 -18.51 -1.70 -3.45
C LEU A 36 -18.92 -2.88 -2.56
N ASP A 37 -18.02 -3.85 -2.33
CA ASP A 37 -18.26 -5.01 -1.46
C ASP A 37 -18.62 -4.61 -0.02
N VAL A 38 -18.08 -3.49 0.47
CA VAL A 38 -18.35 -2.96 1.82
C VAL A 38 -19.37 -1.82 1.83
N GLY A 39 -20.00 -1.52 0.70
CA GLY A 39 -21.00 -0.45 0.57
C GLY A 39 -20.45 0.96 0.78
N ALA A 40 -19.16 1.19 0.52
CA ALA A 40 -18.53 2.49 0.74
C ALA A 40 -19.03 3.56 -0.24
N LYS A 41 -19.03 4.83 0.19
CA LYS A 41 -18.95 5.98 -0.72
C LYS A 41 -17.53 6.06 -1.26
N ILE A 42 -17.38 6.21 -2.58
CA ILE A 42 -16.08 6.31 -3.23
C ILE A 42 -15.95 7.69 -3.88
N PHE A 43 -14.93 8.43 -3.50
CA PHE A 43 -14.49 9.65 -4.18
C PHE A 43 -13.20 9.36 -4.93
N TYR A 44 -13.17 9.71 -6.21
CA TYR A 44 -12.00 9.51 -7.06
C TYR A 44 -11.60 10.81 -7.72
N VAL A 45 -10.38 11.24 -7.48
CA VAL A 45 -9.88 12.54 -7.91
C VAL A 45 -9.24 12.43 -9.29
N GLU A 46 -9.76 13.22 -10.24
CA GLU A 46 -9.27 13.28 -11.62
C GLU A 46 -8.91 14.68 -12.05
N ARG A 47 -7.79 14.81 -12.77
CA ARG A 47 -7.44 16.07 -13.44
C ARG A 47 -8.37 16.32 -14.62
N GLU A 48 -8.68 17.59 -14.89
CA GLU A 48 -9.51 17.98 -16.04
C GLU A 48 -8.93 17.54 -17.39
N ASP A 49 -7.61 17.43 -17.49
CA ASP A 49 -6.88 17.05 -18.71
C ASP A 49 -6.61 15.53 -18.83
N VAL A 50 -7.25 14.71 -17.99
CA VAL A 50 -7.10 13.25 -18.07
C VAL A 50 -7.64 12.72 -19.40
N SER A 51 -6.88 11.83 -20.05
CA SER A 51 -7.36 11.22 -21.29
C SER A 51 -8.53 10.26 -21.00
N LEU A 52 -9.44 10.11 -21.97
CA LEU A 52 -10.58 9.18 -21.84
C LEU A 52 -10.12 7.75 -21.52
N ALA A 53 -8.99 7.30 -22.06
CA ALA A 53 -8.45 5.96 -21.77
C ALA A 53 -7.96 5.80 -20.31
N ARG A 54 -7.75 6.92 -19.60
CA ARG A 54 -7.20 6.97 -18.24
C ARG A 54 -8.27 7.27 -17.18
N SER A 55 -9.44 7.79 -17.58
CA SER A 55 -10.52 8.12 -16.65
C SER A 55 -11.09 6.89 -15.94
N LEU A 56 -11.59 7.09 -14.73
CA LEU A 56 -12.27 6.07 -13.94
C LEU A 56 -13.50 5.55 -14.66
N ALA A 57 -14.25 6.42 -15.34
CA ALA A 57 -15.39 6.01 -16.15
C ALA A 57 -14.98 4.92 -17.15
N ALA A 58 -13.91 5.14 -17.92
CA ALA A 58 -13.39 4.15 -18.87
C ALA A 58 -12.74 2.92 -18.23
N LEU A 59 -12.31 3.03 -16.97
CA LEU A 59 -11.80 1.90 -16.18
C LEU A 59 -12.92 0.95 -15.77
N LEU A 60 -14.09 1.50 -15.46
CA LEU A 60 -15.23 0.79 -14.89
C LEU A 60 -16.30 0.38 -15.91
N LEU A 61 -16.15 0.72 -17.20
CA LEU A 61 -17.15 0.42 -18.24
C LEU A 61 -17.58 -1.06 -18.29
N ASP A 62 -16.65 -1.98 -18.06
CA ASP A 62 -16.91 -3.43 -18.11
C ASP A 62 -17.38 -4.00 -16.75
N GLN A 63 -17.72 -3.15 -15.79
CA GLN A 63 -18.14 -3.51 -14.43
C GLN A 63 -19.55 -2.94 -14.15
N PRO A 64 -20.63 -3.69 -14.42
CA PRO A 64 -22.01 -3.20 -14.28
C PRO A 64 -22.32 -2.58 -12.91
N ASP A 65 -21.92 -3.25 -11.83
CA ASP A 65 -22.12 -2.76 -10.46
C ASP A 65 -21.46 -1.40 -10.22
N ALA A 66 -20.30 -1.17 -10.84
CA ALA A 66 -19.57 0.07 -10.70
C ALA A 66 -20.20 1.20 -11.54
N VAL A 67 -20.76 0.87 -12.71
CA VAL A 67 -21.53 1.82 -13.53
C VAL A 67 -22.79 2.27 -12.80
N ASP A 68 -23.53 1.34 -12.18
CA ASP A 68 -24.71 1.66 -11.37
C ASP A 68 -24.34 2.48 -10.12
N ALA A 69 -23.21 2.16 -9.50
CA ALA A 69 -22.68 2.93 -8.38
C ALA A 69 -22.27 4.36 -8.80
N MET A 70 -21.75 4.56 -10.00
CA MET A 70 -21.53 5.92 -10.56
C MET A 70 -22.84 6.66 -10.80
N ALA A 71 -23.84 6.00 -11.41
CA ALA A 71 -25.12 6.61 -11.73
C ALA A 71 -25.93 7.01 -10.48
N SER A 72 -25.82 6.23 -9.41
CA SER A 72 -26.44 6.51 -8.10
C SER A 72 -25.66 7.52 -7.26
N GLY A 73 -24.45 7.89 -7.70
CA GLY A 73 -23.55 8.77 -6.94
C GLY A 73 -22.87 8.08 -5.75
N GLN A 74 -22.87 6.75 -5.66
CA GLN A 74 -22.02 6.03 -4.70
C GLN A 74 -20.54 6.16 -5.09
N ILE A 75 -20.22 6.16 -6.39
CA ILE A 75 -18.91 6.55 -6.93
C ILE A 75 -19.02 7.95 -7.51
N GLU A 76 -18.16 8.86 -7.05
CA GLU A 76 -18.14 10.25 -7.50
C GLU A 76 -16.73 10.63 -7.97
N VAL A 77 -16.65 11.13 -9.21
CA VAL A 77 -15.40 11.69 -9.75
C VAL A 77 -15.33 13.16 -9.37
N VAL A 78 -14.30 13.52 -8.64
CA VAL A 78 -14.05 14.88 -8.14
C VAL A 78 -12.94 15.51 -8.98
N PRO A 79 -13.14 16.71 -9.56
CA PRO A 79 -12.08 17.42 -10.25
C PRO A 79 -10.89 17.73 -9.32
N ALA A 80 -9.67 17.53 -9.82
CA ALA A 80 -8.43 17.79 -9.09
C ALA A 80 -8.07 19.29 -9.00
N ASP A 81 -9.05 20.19 -9.09
CA ASP A 81 -8.80 21.61 -8.90
C ASP A 81 -8.30 21.90 -7.47
N GLN A 82 -7.90 23.15 -7.21
CA GLN A 82 -7.23 23.54 -5.97
C GLN A 82 -8.03 23.21 -4.69
N GLY A 83 -9.33 22.89 -4.78
CA GLY A 83 -10.18 22.52 -3.64
C GLY A 83 -9.96 21.09 -3.14
N VAL A 84 -9.43 20.17 -3.95
CA VAL A 84 -9.26 18.77 -3.53
C VAL A 84 -8.16 18.58 -2.49
N HIS A 85 -7.26 19.55 -2.34
CA HIS A 85 -6.23 19.59 -1.29
C HIS A 85 -6.66 20.40 -0.07
N ASP A 86 -7.85 20.98 -0.09
CA ASP A 86 -8.43 21.62 1.08
C ASP A 86 -8.93 20.53 2.05
N LEU A 87 -8.15 20.29 3.10
CA LEU A 87 -8.47 19.33 4.15
C LEU A 87 -9.84 19.62 4.78
N ALA A 88 -10.26 20.89 4.87
CA ALA A 88 -11.55 21.24 5.45
C ALA A 88 -12.71 20.83 4.52
N TRP A 89 -12.50 20.90 3.20
CA TRP A 89 -13.48 20.39 2.25
C TRP A 89 -13.55 18.86 2.28
N GLN A 90 -12.39 18.19 2.31
CA GLN A 90 -12.34 16.72 2.45
C GLN A 90 -13.05 16.25 3.73
N GLU A 91 -12.81 16.91 4.87
CA GLU A 91 -13.42 16.59 6.15
C GLU A 91 -14.95 16.66 6.09
N ARG A 92 -15.51 17.74 5.52
CA ARG A 92 -16.96 17.88 5.33
C ARG A 92 -17.53 16.80 4.41
N ALA A 93 -16.86 16.51 3.30
CA ALA A 93 -17.31 15.47 2.36
C ALA A 93 -17.31 14.07 3.00
N ILE A 94 -16.29 13.77 3.81
CA ILE A 94 -16.21 12.52 4.59
C ILE A 94 -17.33 12.46 5.62
N GLU A 95 -17.57 13.52 6.40
CA GLU A 95 -18.64 13.58 7.40
C GLU A 95 -20.02 13.37 6.77
N GLU A 96 -20.32 14.10 5.70
CA GLU A 96 -21.61 13.99 5.01
C GLU A 96 -21.84 12.58 4.47
N ALA A 97 -20.81 11.99 3.86
CA ALA A 97 -20.89 10.64 3.33
C ALA A 97 -21.09 9.58 4.43
N LEU A 98 -20.42 9.72 5.57
CA LEU A 98 -20.55 8.78 6.70
C LEU A 98 -21.93 8.80 7.37
N HIS A 99 -22.75 9.83 7.13
CA HIS A 99 -24.17 9.79 7.55
C HIS A 99 -25.02 8.81 6.72
N ARG A 100 -24.56 8.41 5.54
CA ARG A 100 -25.34 7.64 4.55
C ARG A 100 -24.70 6.32 4.16
N TYR A 101 -23.37 6.21 4.31
CA TYR A 101 -22.58 5.05 3.92
C TYR A 101 -21.77 4.53 5.13
N PRO A 102 -21.58 3.20 5.25
CA PRO A 102 -20.82 2.60 6.35
C PRO A 102 -19.32 2.97 6.36
N SER A 103 -18.78 3.38 5.22
CA SER A 103 -17.40 3.83 5.08
C SER A 103 -17.22 4.78 3.90
N VAL A 104 -16.10 5.50 3.90
CA VAL A 104 -15.69 6.39 2.80
C VAL A 104 -14.36 5.94 2.24
N ARG A 105 -14.20 6.07 0.93
CA ARG A 105 -13.01 5.70 0.20
C ARG A 105 -12.57 6.83 -0.69
N TRP A 106 -11.29 7.14 -0.66
CA TRP A 106 -10.69 8.23 -1.44
C TRP A 106 -9.51 7.75 -2.27
N SER A 107 -9.40 8.17 -3.53
CA SER A 107 -8.18 7.93 -4.28
C SER A 107 -7.81 9.11 -5.16
N ALA A 108 -6.52 9.39 -5.24
CA ALA A 108 -5.96 10.44 -6.08
C ALA A 108 -4.65 9.97 -6.73
N ASP A 109 -4.42 10.44 -7.96
CA ASP A 109 -3.14 10.31 -8.63
C ASP A 109 -2.17 11.39 -8.12
N ALA A 110 -1.08 10.97 -7.51
CA ALA A 110 -0.12 11.88 -6.90
C ALA A 110 0.61 12.75 -7.93
N THR A 111 0.69 12.35 -9.22
CA THR A 111 1.22 13.18 -10.31
C THR A 111 0.40 14.44 -10.56
N ALA A 112 -0.86 14.50 -10.11
CA ALA A 112 -1.66 15.73 -10.12
C ALA A 112 -1.10 16.81 -9.18
N THR A 113 -0.22 16.44 -8.25
CA THR A 113 0.17 17.28 -7.10
C THR A 113 1.68 17.55 -7.03
N TRP A 114 2.51 16.68 -7.63
CA TRP A 114 3.95 16.70 -7.43
C TRP A 114 4.70 17.92 -7.98
N GLY A 115 4.13 18.63 -8.96
CA GLY A 115 4.75 19.83 -9.55
C GLY A 115 4.48 21.12 -8.79
N VAL A 116 3.60 21.12 -7.78
CA VAL A 116 3.05 22.35 -7.17
C VAL A 116 3.29 22.42 -5.66
N MET A 117 3.62 21.30 -5.00
CA MET A 117 3.75 21.22 -3.54
C MET A 117 5.21 21.23 -3.07
N PRO A 118 5.60 22.14 -2.15
CA PRO A 118 6.92 22.12 -1.52
C PRO A 118 7.20 20.80 -0.79
N GLN A 119 8.45 20.35 -0.85
CA GLN A 119 8.93 19.21 -0.05
C GLN A 119 8.69 19.51 1.44
N GLY A 120 7.89 18.69 2.12
CA GLY A 120 7.49 18.87 3.53
C GLY A 120 5.97 18.93 3.73
N ARG A 121 5.27 19.73 2.91
CA ARG A 121 3.79 19.82 2.95
C ARG A 121 3.12 18.49 2.57
N GLN A 122 3.70 17.77 1.62
CA GLN A 122 3.25 16.44 1.23
C GLN A 122 3.31 15.46 2.42
N ALA A 123 4.43 15.44 3.16
CA ALA A 123 4.57 14.52 4.30
C ALA A 123 3.59 14.85 5.45
N GLU A 124 3.22 16.12 5.65
CA GLU A 124 2.18 16.51 6.60
C GLU A 124 0.79 16.05 6.17
N ILE A 125 0.45 16.23 4.89
CA ILE A 125 -0.82 15.74 4.32
C ILE A 125 -0.91 14.22 4.45
N GLU A 126 0.14 13.49 4.08
CA GLU A 126 0.14 12.03 4.15
C GLU A 126 -0.01 11.52 5.59
N ARG A 127 0.61 12.19 6.58
CA ARG A 127 0.40 11.86 8.01
C ARG A 127 -1.03 12.16 8.48
N ALA A 128 -1.61 13.27 8.05
CA ALA A 128 -2.99 13.61 8.39
C ALA A 128 -3.97 12.60 7.78
N THR A 129 -3.76 12.21 6.53
CA THR A 129 -4.54 11.16 5.85
C THR A 129 -4.45 9.82 6.58
N ASP A 130 -3.24 9.41 6.98
CA ASP A 130 -3.02 8.17 7.72
C ASP A 130 -3.75 8.16 9.08
N GLU A 131 -3.72 9.28 9.80
CA GLU A 131 -4.47 9.44 11.06
C GLU A 131 -5.98 9.35 10.87
N VAL A 132 -6.52 9.97 9.81
CA VAL A 132 -7.94 9.85 9.45
C VAL A 132 -8.32 8.41 9.15
N CYS A 133 -7.50 7.68 8.39
CA CYS A 133 -7.75 6.27 8.08
C CYS A 133 -7.69 5.36 9.31
N ARG A 134 -6.84 5.70 10.30
CA ARG A 134 -6.73 4.93 11.55
C ARG A 134 -7.86 5.21 12.54
N SER A 135 -8.42 6.42 12.53
CA SER A 135 -9.41 6.88 13.52
C SER A 135 -10.87 6.77 13.04
N ARG A 136 -11.10 6.64 11.74
CA ARG A 136 -12.44 6.66 11.12
C ARG A 136 -12.56 5.54 10.09
N PRO A 137 -13.79 5.12 9.70
CA PRO A 137 -14.00 4.14 8.64
C PRO A 137 -13.74 4.76 7.26
N VAL A 138 -12.50 5.17 7.03
CA VAL A 138 -11.99 5.81 5.83
C VAL A 138 -10.83 4.99 5.29
N SER A 139 -10.81 4.76 3.98
CA SER A 139 -9.64 4.20 3.29
C SER A 139 -9.20 5.13 2.17
N VAL A 140 -7.90 5.38 2.08
CA VAL A 140 -7.32 6.20 1.02
C VAL A 140 -6.31 5.38 0.26
N MET A 141 -6.37 5.41 -1.08
CA MET A 141 -5.31 4.85 -1.92
C MET A 141 -4.64 5.96 -2.72
N CYS A 142 -3.38 6.24 -2.39
CA CYS A 142 -2.57 7.20 -3.12
C CYS A 142 -1.80 6.47 -4.24
N GLN A 143 -1.85 7.02 -5.46
CA GLN A 143 -1.28 6.38 -6.65
C GLN A 143 0.02 7.08 -7.05
N TYR A 144 1.10 6.31 -7.21
CA TYR A 144 2.47 6.80 -7.36
C TYR A 144 3.15 6.06 -8.53
N PRO A 145 3.53 6.70 -9.65
CA PRO A 145 4.35 6.06 -10.67
C PRO A 145 5.73 5.69 -10.12
N ALA A 146 6.17 4.45 -10.35
CA ALA A 146 7.36 3.87 -9.77
C ALA A 146 8.61 4.73 -10.00
N ARG A 147 8.88 5.11 -11.25
CA ARG A 147 10.09 5.84 -11.67
C ARG A 147 10.27 7.18 -10.96
N GLU A 148 9.19 7.92 -10.78
CA GLU A 148 9.21 9.25 -10.13
C GLU A 148 9.18 9.14 -8.60
N SER A 149 8.81 7.96 -8.09
CA SER A 149 8.65 7.70 -6.67
C SER A 149 9.89 7.13 -6.01
N LEU A 150 10.83 6.53 -6.75
CA LEU A 150 12.01 5.87 -6.17
C LEU A 150 12.82 6.79 -5.23
N ASP A 151 12.98 8.06 -5.56
CA ASP A 151 13.70 9.02 -4.69
C ASP A 151 12.92 9.41 -3.42
N ARG A 152 11.60 9.15 -3.41
CA ARG A 152 10.66 9.55 -2.35
C ARG A 152 10.05 8.36 -1.61
N ILE A 153 10.23 7.15 -2.11
CA ILE A 153 9.44 6.00 -1.68
C ILE A 153 9.66 5.66 -0.21
N GLY A 154 10.81 6.00 0.37
CA GLY A 154 11.03 5.87 1.82
C GLY A 154 10.11 6.77 2.66
N SER A 155 9.97 8.05 2.31
CA SER A 155 9.08 8.98 3.04
C SER A 155 7.61 8.66 2.78
N VAL A 156 7.28 8.30 1.54
CA VAL A 156 5.92 7.88 1.16
C VAL A 156 5.55 6.58 1.89
N SER A 157 6.41 5.56 1.89
CA SER A 157 6.14 4.29 2.59
C SER A 157 5.95 4.46 4.10
N THR A 158 6.65 5.43 4.72
CA THR A 158 6.49 5.71 6.16
C THR A 158 5.10 6.25 6.49
N ALA A 159 4.46 6.97 5.57
CA ALA A 159 3.15 7.55 5.79
C ALA A 159 1.98 6.63 5.40
N HIS A 160 2.23 5.54 4.67
CA HIS A 160 1.20 4.60 4.20
C HIS A 160 1.21 3.33 5.07
N GLY A 161 0.72 3.47 6.31
CA GLY A 161 0.81 2.41 7.33
C GLY A 161 0.02 1.15 7.00
N ALA A 162 -0.99 1.23 6.12
CA ALA A 162 -1.81 0.07 5.73
C ALA A 162 -1.16 -0.81 4.65
N GLY A 163 0.00 -0.38 4.13
CA GLY A 163 0.83 -1.16 3.24
C GLY A 163 0.77 -0.71 1.78
N MET A 164 1.42 -1.50 0.94
CA MET A 164 1.75 -1.10 -0.43
C MET A 164 1.33 -2.16 -1.46
N ARG A 165 0.85 -1.71 -2.61
CA ARG A 165 0.48 -2.54 -3.76
C ARG A 165 1.35 -2.15 -4.94
N GLU A 166 1.96 -3.16 -5.53
CA GLU A 166 2.72 -3.13 -6.78
C GLU A 166 2.21 -4.34 -7.62
N GLU A 167 2.62 -4.50 -8.88
CA GLU A 167 2.18 -5.58 -9.77
C GLU A 167 2.44 -6.95 -9.16
N LEU A 168 3.66 -7.15 -8.70
CA LEU A 168 4.12 -8.44 -8.19
C LEU A 168 4.35 -8.43 -6.68
N LEU A 169 4.45 -7.26 -6.05
CA LEU A 169 4.71 -7.14 -4.62
C LEU A 169 3.55 -6.48 -3.88
N GLN A 170 3.10 -7.12 -2.81
CA GLN A 170 2.15 -6.52 -1.88
C GLN A 170 2.64 -6.66 -0.46
N THR A 171 2.44 -5.61 0.34
CA THR A 171 2.77 -5.59 1.77
C THR A 171 1.60 -5.09 2.59
N ALA A 172 1.49 -5.54 3.84
CA ALA A 172 0.55 -4.97 4.78
C ALA A 172 1.03 -5.17 6.22
N PRO A 173 0.65 -4.28 7.15
CA PRO A 173 1.04 -4.39 8.55
C PRO A 173 0.43 -5.63 9.19
N LEU A 174 1.11 -6.16 10.20
CA LEU A 174 0.56 -7.18 11.09
C LEU A 174 -0.09 -6.51 12.31
N GLU A 175 -0.89 -7.28 13.07
CA GLU A 175 -1.42 -6.81 14.36
C GLU A 175 -0.29 -6.63 15.37
N GLU A 176 0.65 -7.58 15.39
CA GLU A 176 1.94 -7.42 16.04
C GLU A 176 2.88 -6.47 15.27
N ALA A 177 3.97 -6.05 15.91
CA ALA A 177 5.01 -5.28 15.23
C ALA A 177 5.61 -6.11 14.08
N GLY A 178 5.18 -5.83 12.86
CA GLY A 178 5.61 -6.60 11.71
C GLY A 178 4.92 -6.21 10.41
N LEU A 179 5.38 -6.86 9.35
CA LEU A 179 4.95 -6.63 7.98
C LEU A 179 4.83 -7.98 7.31
N ALA A 180 3.72 -8.23 6.64
CA ALA A 180 3.66 -9.34 5.73
C ALA A 180 4.03 -8.91 4.32
N VAL A 181 4.60 -9.86 3.58
CA VAL A 181 5.04 -9.70 2.22
C VAL A 181 4.44 -10.83 1.39
N SER A 182 3.83 -10.49 0.26
CA SER A 182 3.22 -11.47 -0.64
C SER A 182 3.47 -11.15 -2.11
N GLY A 183 3.38 -12.19 -2.93
CA GLY A 183 3.67 -12.10 -4.36
C GLY A 183 5.08 -12.61 -4.68
N GLU A 184 5.83 -11.80 -5.42
CA GLU A 184 7.17 -12.10 -5.91
C GLU A 184 8.16 -11.02 -5.54
N LEU A 185 9.38 -11.44 -5.20
CA LEU A 185 10.51 -10.55 -4.97
C LEU A 185 11.58 -10.79 -6.02
N ASP A 186 11.69 -9.85 -6.95
CA ASP A 186 12.61 -9.91 -8.08
C ASP A 186 13.33 -8.58 -8.30
N ILE A 187 14.08 -8.45 -9.40
CA ILE A 187 14.83 -7.23 -9.71
C ILE A 187 13.95 -5.97 -9.85
N SER A 188 12.69 -6.09 -10.23
CA SER A 188 11.79 -4.95 -10.48
C SER A 188 11.38 -4.22 -9.20
N ASN A 189 11.26 -4.93 -8.07
CA ASN A 189 10.63 -4.41 -6.86
C ASN A 189 11.55 -4.36 -5.61
N ARG A 190 12.85 -4.64 -5.75
CA ARG A 190 13.82 -4.60 -4.63
C ARG A 190 13.93 -3.24 -3.94
N ASP A 191 14.02 -2.15 -4.69
CA ASP A 191 14.21 -0.82 -4.08
C ASP A 191 12.95 -0.34 -3.36
N ILE A 192 11.81 -0.76 -3.88
CA ILE A 192 10.49 -0.61 -3.26
C ILE A 192 10.47 -1.37 -1.92
N LEU A 193 10.76 -2.69 -1.94
CA LEU A 193 10.79 -3.50 -0.72
C LEU A 193 11.75 -2.93 0.33
N ARG A 194 12.97 -2.56 -0.08
CA ARG A 194 14.00 -1.99 0.80
C ARG A 194 13.45 -0.79 1.57
N SER A 195 12.75 0.09 0.87
CA SER A 195 12.20 1.31 1.43
C SER A 195 11.01 1.04 2.34
N VAL A 196 10.15 0.08 1.99
CA VAL A 196 9.05 -0.37 2.86
C VAL A 196 9.58 -1.00 4.15
N LEU A 197 10.61 -1.86 4.06
CA LEU A 197 11.23 -2.47 5.24
C LEU A 197 11.90 -1.42 6.14
N LEU A 198 12.61 -0.47 5.54
CA LEU A 198 13.22 0.62 6.28
C LEU A 198 12.16 1.46 6.99
N ALA A 199 11.07 1.83 6.29
CA ALA A 199 9.96 2.57 6.86
C ALA A 199 9.29 1.82 8.01
N ALA A 200 8.91 0.56 7.79
CA ALA A 200 8.21 -0.26 8.77
C ALA A 200 9.05 -0.55 10.03
N THR A 201 10.38 -0.57 9.88
CA THR A 201 11.30 -0.77 11.01
C THR A 201 11.84 0.54 11.60
N THR A 202 11.58 1.69 10.98
CA THR A 202 11.97 3.01 11.52
C THR A 202 10.97 3.40 12.61
N GLY A 203 11.47 3.74 13.80
CA GLY A 203 10.62 4.12 14.93
C GLY A 203 9.93 2.96 15.66
N THR A 204 10.07 1.71 15.19
CA THR A 204 9.57 0.52 15.91
C THR A 204 10.24 0.42 17.29
N PRO A 205 9.47 0.56 18.40
CA PRO A 205 10.00 0.46 19.76
C PRO A 205 10.13 -1.00 20.22
N CYS A 206 9.45 -1.92 19.52
CA CYS A 206 9.46 -3.35 19.84
C CYS A 206 10.85 -3.95 19.56
N PRO A 207 11.37 -4.83 20.44
CA PRO A 207 12.62 -5.55 20.21
C PRO A 207 12.49 -6.64 19.15
N LEU A 208 11.27 -7.05 18.78
CA LEU A 208 11.00 -8.07 17.78
C LEU A 208 10.09 -7.52 16.67
N PHE A 209 10.50 -7.69 15.42
CA PHE A 209 9.74 -7.36 14.23
C PHE A 209 9.46 -8.64 13.43
N VAL A 210 8.20 -8.90 13.09
CA VAL A 210 7.80 -10.09 12.34
C VAL A 210 7.73 -9.78 10.85
N LEU A 211 8.36 -10.61 10.02
CA LEU A 211 8.17 -10.65 8.58
C LEU A 211 7.41 -11.92 8.21
N ASP A 212 6.15 -11.77 7.86
CA ASP A 212 5.32 -12.89 7.40
C ASP A 212 5.49 -13.09 5.89
N LEU A 213 6.01 -14.26 5.51
CA LEU A 213 6.34 -14.64 4.14
C LEU A 213 5.38 -15.72 3.60
N SER A 214 4.25 -15.98 4.28
CA SER A 214 3.27 -17.00 3.85
C SER A 214 2.68 -16.72 2.46
N GLY A 215 2.50 -15.46 2.11
CA GLY A 215 2.05 -15.04 0.79
C GLY A 215 3.16 -14.92 -0.26
N LEU A 216 4.43 -15.09 0.12
CA LEU A 216 5.57 -14.93 -0.78
C LEU A 216 5.85 -16.27 -1.49
N TYR A 217 5.58 -16.32 -2.79
CA TYR A 217 5.73 -17.55 -3.57
C TYR A 217 6.94 -17.54 -4.50
N PHE A 218 7.62 -16.40 -4.68
CA PHE A 218 8.87 -16.34 -5.43
C PHE A 218 9.85 -15.34 -4.79
N VAL A 219 11.14 -15.70 -4.76
CA VAL A 219 12.21 -14.78 -4.37
C VAL A 219 13.48 -15.11 -5.15
N ASP A 220 14.12 -14.11 -5.73
CA ASP A 220 15.45 -14.25 -6.31
C ASP A 220 16.57 -13.89 -5.30
N ILE A 221 17.82 -14.10 -5.70
CA ILE A 221 18.99 -13.85 -4.84
C ILE A 221 19.04 -12.39 -4.36
N GLY A 222 18.69 -11.43 -5.21
CA GLY A 222 18.70 -10.02 -4.82
C GLY A 222 17.51 -9.63 -3.96
N GLY A 223 16.38 -10.33 -4.06
CA GLY A 223 15.25 -10.25 -3.13
C GLY A 223 15.66 -10.67 -1.73
N ILE A 224 16.37 -11.81 -1.59
CA ILE A 224 16.91 -12.27 -0.30
C ILE A 224 17.88 -11.26 0.30
N ARG A 225 18.83 -10.77 -0.52
CA ARG A 225 19.76 -9.71 -0.08
C ARG A 225 19.04 -8.45 0.35
N THR A 226 17.94 -8.11 -0.30
CA THR A 226 17.12 -6.95 0.06
C THR A 226 16.37 -7.17 1.37
N LEU A 227 15.83 -8.36 1.65
CA LEU A 227 15.21 -8.70 2.94
C LEU A 227 16.23 -8.54 4.09
N VAL A 228 17.43 -9.11 3.90
CA VAL A 228 18.51 -9.04 4.89
C VAL A 228 19.03 -7.60 5.06
N GLY A 229 19.33 -6.90 3.98
CA GLY A 229 19.89 -5.54 4.03
C GLY A 229 18.87 -4.48 4.47
N GLY A 230 17.61 -4.62 4.04
CA GLY A 230 16.53 -3.67 4.35
C GLY A 230 16.17 -3.61 5.84
N THR A 231 16.44 -4.69 6.57
CA THR A 231 16.23 -4.75 8.03
C THR A 231 17.52 -4.60 8.84
N GLU A 232 18.68 -4.47 8.19
CA GLU A 232 19.97 -4.37 8.87
C GLU A 232 20.06 -3.19 9.85
N PRO A 233 19.60 -1.96 9.52
CA PRO A 233 19.65 -0.84 10.47
C PRO A 233 18.89 -1.10 11.77
N TYR A 234 17.75 -1.80 11.69
CA TYR A 234 16.96 -2.21 12.84
C TYR A 234 17.68 -3.26 13.70
N ARG A 235 18.33 -4.25 13.05
CA ARG A 235 19.12 -5.27 13.76
C ARG A 235 20.37 -4.69 14.42
N ARG A 236 21.06 -3.75 13.76
CA ARG A 236 22.26 -3.08 14.32
C ARG A 236 21.96 -2.27 15.59
N ARG A 237 20.72 -1.78 15.78
CA ARG A 237 20.29 -1.12 17.02
C ARG A 237 19.74 -2.07 18.08
N GLY A 238 19.93 -3.38 17.91
CA GLY A 238 19.54 -4.43 18.88
C GLY A 238 18.18 -5.06 18.63
N GLY A 239 17.47 -4.70 17.56
CA GLY A 239 16.23 -5.35 17.15
C GLY A 239 16.44 -6.76 16.59
N GLN A 240 15.39 -7.57 16.62
CA GLN A 240 15.37 -8.91 16.04
C GLN A 240 14.27 -9.01 14.99
N VAL A 241 14.55 -9.67 13.87
CA VAL A 241 13.57 -9.91 12.80
C VAL A 241 13.26 -11.39 12.73
N ARG A 242 11.98 -11.75 12.91
CA ARG A 242 11.51 -13.12 12.74
C ARG A 242 10.90 -13.32 11.37
N LEU A 243 11.42 -14.24 10.58
CA LEU A 243 10.83 -14.68 9.33
C LEU A 243 9.83 -15.81 9.63
N ARG A 244 8.55 -15.56 9.38
CA ARG A 244 7.45 -16.50 9.62
C ARG A 244 6.89 -17.02 8.30
N GLY A 245 6.50 -18.29 8.28
CA GLY A 245 5.61 -18.83 7.26
C GLY A 245 6.18 -18.88 5.85
N ALA A 246 7.50 -18.82 5.67
CA ALA A 246 8.11 -18.91 4.34
C ALA A 246 7.67 -20.20 3.63
N GLN A 247 7.19 -20.08 2.39
CA GLN A 247 6.82 -21.26 1.60
C GLN A 247 8.04 -22.16 1.35
N PRO A 248 7.89 -23.48 1.17
CA PRO A 248 9.01 -24.42 1.12
C PRO A 248 10.14 -24.06 0.14
N GLN A 249 9.80 -23.49 -1.01
CA GLN A 249 10.77 -23.04 -2.01
C GLN A 249 11.54 -21.79 -1.56
N VAL A 250 10.86 -20.84 -0.91
CA VAL A 250 11.46 -19.62 -0.34
C VAL A 250 12.35 -20.00 0.84
N ASP A 251 11.86 -20.82 1.77
CA ASP A 251 12.60 -21.30 2.93
C ASP A 251 13.91 -22.01 2.54
N ARG A 252 13.86 -22.90 1.54
CA ARG A 252 15.06 -23.56 1.01
C ARG A 252 16.10 -22.55 0.51
N LEU A 253 15.68 -21.50 -0.19
CA LEU A 253 16.60 -20.47 -0.66
C LEU A 253 17.17 -19.67 0.53
N LEU A 254 16.33 -19.26 1.50
CA LEU A 254 16.79 -18.57 2.70
C LEU A 254 17.85 -19.38 3.47
N GLN A 255 17.64 -20.69 3.60
CA GLN A 255 18.62 -21.61 4.20
C GLN A 255 19.91 -21.71 3.37
N LEU A 256 19.80 -21.88 2.05
CA LEU A 256 20.95 -21.98 1.15
C LEU A 256 21.84 -20.73 1.18
N PHE A 257 21.22 -19.56 1.32
CA PHE A 257 21.92 -18.28 1.45
C PHE A 257 22.33 -17.94 2.88
N GLY A 258 22.11 -18.84 3.83
CA GLY A 258 22.58 -18.69 5.21
C GLY A 258 21.84 -17.61 6.01
N VAL A 259 20.63 -17.22 5.62
CA VAL A 259 19.87 -16.13 6.25
C VAL A 259 19.66 -16.36 7.74
N GLY A 260 19.47 -17.61 8.18
CA GLY A 260 19.35 -17.96 9.60
C GLY A 260 20.63 -17.78 10.43
N HIS A 261 21.78 -17.53 9.80
CA HIS A 261 23.04 -17.23 10.49
C HIS A 261 23.33 -15.72 10.57
N GLU A 262 22.49 -14.89 9.96
CA GLU A 262 22.64 -13.44 9.99
C GLU A 262 22.29 -12.89 11.40
N PRO A 263 23.13 -12.03 11.99
CA PRO A 263 22.87 -11.48 13.32
C PRO A 263 21.51 -10.79 13.41
N GLY A 264 20.70 -11.20 14.40
CA GLY A 264 19.38 -10.65 14.67
C GLY A 264 18.28 -11.16 13.74
N LEU A 265 18.55 -12.11 12.84
CA LEU A 265 17.52 -12.79 12.05
C LEU A 265 17.17 -14.14 12.69
N LEU A 266 15.88 -14.39 12.83
CA LEU A 266 15.33 -15.62 13.39
C LEU A 266 14.44 -16.25 12.33
N MET A 267 14.75 -17.48 11.90
CA MET A 267 13.84 -18.22 11.02
C MET A 267 12.92 -19.08 11.88
N GLU A 268 11.62 -18.95 11.66
CA GLU A 268 10.64 -19.87 12.24
C GLU A 268 10.74 -21.21 11.52
N ALA A 269 10.75 -22.30 12.28
CA ALA A 269 10.75 -23.63 11.69
C ALA A 269 9.49 -23.83 10.85
N PRO A 270 9.58 -24.50 9.68
CA PRO A 270 8.38 -24.82 8.91
C PRO A 270 7.42 -25.65 9.77
N GLY A 271 6.18 -25.17 9.88
CA GLY A 271 5.08 -25.85 10.56
C GLY A 271 4.41 -26.93 9.71
#